data_AF-A0A3F3GZE1-F1
#
_entry.id   AF-A0A3F3GZE1-F1
#
_cell.length_a   1.000
_cell.length_b   1.000
_cell.length_c   1.000
_cell.angle_alpha   90.00
_cell.angle_beta   90.00
_cell.angle_gamma   90.00
#
_symmetry.space_group_name_H-M   'P 1'
#
loop_
_entity.id
_entity.type
_entity.pdbx_description
1 polymer ?
#
loop_
_entity_poly.entity_id
_entity_poly.type
_entity_poly.pdbx_seq_one_letter_code
_entity_poly.pdbx_strand_id
1 'polypeptide(L)'
;MSKDVFAEVQRLGAMIRELREIRGMSANDLAEATGLSTSVISKFERGQTDIHLSTAIQLLRYMGLTLADIGEANVFDGFAIIDWAEKAYRFVDDQRVLKRIMVRLAQKEHLLRHEQVLETIIMLRLGQPLRADEDLFSYFEDIETFLSFDAYLVLLARPYLPAWLVQHIGKKLGTYSSQQMPIVQIAQEQYHQIVS
;
A
#
# COMPACT_ATOMS: atom_id res chain seq x y z
N MET A 1 -12.55 -6.66 -17.18
CA MET A 1 -11.35 -6.49 -16.34
C MET A 1 -10.57 -5.31 -16.90
N SER A 2 -10.12 -4.36 -16.06
CA SER A 2 -9.27 -3.27 -16.56
C SER A 2 -7.96 -3.85 -17.12
N LYS A 3 -7.31 -3.14 -18.05
CA LYS A 3 -6.02 -3.57 -18.61
C LYS A 3 -4.97 -3.77 -17.51
N ASP A 4 -5.06 -2.97 -16.44
CA ASP A 4 -4.09 -2.95 -15.34
C ASP A 4 -4.16 -4.21 -14.49
N VAL A 5 -5.37 -4.68 -14.14
CA VAL A 5 -5.56 -5.91 -13.36
C VAL A 5 -5.01 -7.13 -14.12
N PHE A 6 -5.18 -7.17 -15.44
CA PHE A 6 -4.64 -8.28 -16.22
C PHE A 6 -3.10 -8.25 -16.25
N ALA A 7 -2.47 -7.07 -16.33
CA ALA A 7 -1.02 -6.95 -16.27
C ALA A 7 -0.43 -7.41 -14.92
N GLU A 8 -1.11 -7.13 -13.79
CA GLU A 8 -0.72 -7.61 -12.46
C GLU A 8 -0.74 -9.14 -12.38
N VAL A 9 -1.79 -9.78 -12.90
CA VAL A 9 -1.90 -11.24 -12.97
C VAL A 9 -0.77 -11.85 -13.80
N GLN A 10 -0.40 -11.20 -14.91
CA GLN A 10 0.73 -11.66 -15.75
C GLN A 10 2.06 -11.59 -15.01
N ARG A 11 2.32 -10.51 -14.26
CA ARG A 11 3.53 -10.39 -13.44
C ARG A 11 3.59 -11.45 -12.34
N LEU A 12 2.46 -11.73 -11.69
CA LEU A 12 2.38 -12.79 -10.70
C LEU A 12 2.72 -14.16 -11.31
N GLY A 13 2.13 -14.48 -12.48
CA GLY A 13 2.42 -15.72 -13.19
C GLY A 13 3.90 -15.87 -13.56
N ALA A 14 4.51 -14.79 -14.05
CA ALA A 14 5.94 -14.77 -14.39
C ALA A 14 6.83 -14.99 -13.15
N MET A 15 6.51 -14.36 -12.02
CA MET A 15 7.25 -14.53 -10.76
C MET A 15 7.16 -15.98 -10.23
N ILE A 16 5.97 -16.59 -10.28
CA ILE A 16 5.80 -18.00 -9.87
C ILE A 16 6.62 -18.93 -10.76
N ARG A 17 6.64 -18.67 -12.08
CA ARG A 17 7.46 -19.42 -13.03
C ARG A 17 8.94 -19.35 -12.70
N GLU A 18 9.44 -18.14 -12.47
CA GLU A 18 10.85 -17.90 -12.16
C GLU A 18 11.26 -18.65 -10.89
N LEU A 19 10.48 -18.55 -9.82
CA LEU A 19 10.74 -19.27 -8.57
C LEU A 19 10.68 -20.79 -8.73
N ARG A 20 9.74 -21.30 -9.54
CA ARG A 20 9.65 -22.72 -9.87
C ARG A 20 10.92 -23.19 -10.59
N GLU A 21 11.37 -22.44 -11.60
CA GLU A 21 12.56 -22.76 -12.39
C GLU A 21 13.86 -22.69 -11.55
N ILE A 22 13.99 -21.68 -10.67
CA ILE A 22 15.11 -21.57 -9.72
C ILE A 22 15.18 -22.78 -8.78
N ARG A 23 14.03 -23.35 -8.40
CA ARG A 23 13.95 -24.56 -7.57
C ARG A 23 14.14 -25.86 -8.35
N GLY A 24 14.45 -25.79 -9.64
CA GLY A 24 14.65 -26.97 -10.49
C GLY A 24 13.37 -27.77 -10.75
N MET A 25 12.19 -27.16 -10.54
CA MET A 25 10.90 -27.83 -10.67
C MET A 25 10.34 -27.70 -12.09
N SER A 26 9.75 -28.78 -12.59
CA SER A 26 8.92 -28.75 -13.80
C SER A 26 7.52 -28.19 -13.50
N ALA A 27 6.79 -27.76 -14.53
CA ALA A 27 5.38 -27.36 -14.37
C ALA A 27 4.48 -28.52 -13.90
N ASN A 28 4.85 -29.78 -14.22
CA ASN A 28 4.16 -30.96 -13.71
C ASN A 28 4.40 -31.13 -12.20
N ASP A 29 5.63 -30.89 -11.74
CA ASP A 29 5.98 -31.05 -10.32
C ASP A 29 5.17 -30.08 -9.46
N LEU A 30 5.02 -28.83 -9.93
CA LEU A 30 4.19 -27.83 -9.26
C LEU A 30 2.70 -28.19 -9.33
N ALA A 31 2.23 -28.73 -10.45
CA ALA A 31 0.85 -29.20 -10.60
C ALA A 31 0.53 -30.29 -9.58
N GLU A 32 1.38 -31.31 -9.49
CA GLU A 32 1.23 -32.41 -8.54
C GLU A 32 1.24 -31.89 -7.10
N ALA A 33 2.19 -31.03 -6.75
CA ALA A 33 2.34 -30.52 -5.40
C ALA A 33 1.21 -29.58 -4.94
N THR A 34 0.49 -28.96 -5.88
CA THR A 34 -0.65 -28.07 -5.62
C THR A 34 -2.00 -28.69 -5.97
N GLY A 35 -2.05 -29.92 -6.49
CA GLY A 35 -3.29 -30.52 -6.96
C GLY A 35 -3.96 -29.76 -8.11
N LEU A 36 -3.20 -28.93 -8.83
CA LEU A 36 -3.66 -28.19 -10.01
C LEU A 36 -3.31 -28.97 -11.27
N SER A 37 -3.95 -28.64 -12.40
CA SER A 37 -3.51 -29.21 -13.68
C SER A 37 -2.28 -28.48 -14.22
N THR A 38 -1.38 -29.20 -14.86
CA THR A 38 -0.22 -28.62 -15.57
C THR A 38 -0.63 -27.56 -16.59
N SER A 39 -1.78 -27.76 -17.25
CA SER A 39 -2.35 -26.82 -18.22
C SER A 39 -2.70 -25.48 -17.57
N VAL A 40 -3.31 -25.51 -16.38
CA VAL A 40 -3.63 -24.29 -15.60
C VAL A 40 -2.36 -23.56 -15.22
N ILE A 41 -1.37 -24.25 -14.63
CA ILE A 41 -0.08 -23.65 -14.27
C ILE A 41 0.60 -23.03 -15.48
N SER A 42 0.72 -23.81 -16.56
CA SER A 42 1.36 -23.38 -17.81
C SER A 42 0.71 -22.13 -18.41
N LYS A 43 -0.63 -22.07 -18.44
CA LYS A 43 -1.34 -20.91 -18.97
C LYS A 43 -1.19 -19.69 -18.06
N PHE A 44 -1.27 -19.90 -16.74
CA PHE A 44 -1.13 -18.84 -15.75
C PHE A 44 0.27 -18.22 -15.79
N GLU A 45 1.32 -19.04 -15.77
CA GLU A 45 2.72 -18.61 -15.85
C GLU A 45 3.07 -17.83 -17.13
N ARG A 46 2.31 -18.05 -18.20
CA ARG A 46 2.44 -17.31 -19.48
C ARG A 46 1.49 -16.12 -19.59
N GLY A 47 0.71 -15.82 -18.55
CA GLY A 47 -0.24 -14.72 -18.59
C GLY A 47 -1.42 -14.94 -19.55
N GLN A 48 -1.77 -16.19 -19.83
CA GLN A 48 -2.81 -16.59 -20.79
C GLN A 48 -4.16 -16.87 -20.13
N THR A 49 -4.21 -16.96 -18.80
CA THR A 49 -5.44 -17.16 -18.02
C THR A 49 -5.32 -16.44 -16.69
N ASP A 50 -6.46 -15.98 -16.18
CA ASP A 50 -6.60 -15.65 -14.78
C ASP A 50 -6.82 -16.93 -13.95
N ILE A 51 -6.64 -16.85 -12.64
CA ILE A 51 -6.89 -17.92 -11.68
C ILE A 51 -7.69 -17.38 -10.50
N HIS A 52 -8.43 -18.26 -9.81
CA HIS A 52 -9.12 -17.85 -8.59
C HIS A 52 -8.11 -17.42 -7.52
N LEU A 53 -8.51 -16.45 -6.68
CA LEU A 53 -7.69 -16.00 -5.55
C LEU A 53 -7.27 -17.17 -4.63
N SER A 54 -8.16 -18.16 -4.42
CA SER A 54 -7.84 -19.37 -3.66
C SER A 54 -6.69 -20.16 -4.28
N THR A 55 -6.67 -20.30 -5.61
CA THR A 55 -5.60 -20.94 -6.37
C THR A 55 -4.30 -20.15 -6.28
N ALA A 56 -4.37 -18.81 -6.39
CA ALA A 56 -3.21 -17.94 -6.24
C ALA A 56 -2.60 -18.08 -4.82
N ILE A 57 -3.41 -18.03 -3.77
CA ILE A 57 -2.97 -18.23 -2.38
C ILE A 57 -2.33 -19.61 -2.20
N GLN A 58 -2.88 -20.65 -2.82
CA GLN A 58 -2.30 -22.00 -2.76
C GLN A 58 -0.91 -22.06 -3.39
N LEU A 59 -0.74 -21.46 -4.58
CA LEU A 59 0.55 -21.35 -5.26
C LEU A 59 1.56 -20.57 -4.42
N LEU A 60 1.16 -19.41 -3.88
CA LEU A 60 2.00 -18.59 -3.01
C LEU A 60 2.48 -19.37 -1.78
N ARG A 61 1.56 -20.05 -1.07
CA ARG A 61 1.90 -20.86 0.10
C ARG A 61 2.88 -21.98 -0.23
N TYR A 62 2.67 -22.67 -1.35
CA TYR A 62 3.61 -23.70 -1.80
C TYR A 62 4.98 -23.12 -2.15
N MET A 63 4.98 -21.91 -2.74
CA MET A 63 6.20 -21.17 -3.00
C MET A 63 6.83 -20.55 -1.73
N GLY A 64 6.24 -20.71 -0.55
CA GLY A 64 6.75 -20.10 0.68
C GLY A 64 6.65 -18.58 0.68
N LEU A 65 5.72 -18.02 -0.10
CA LEU A 65 5.46 -16.59 -0.21
C LEU A 65 4.19 -16.22 0.55
N THR A 66 4.20 -15.01 1.07
CA THR A 66 3.06 -14.30 1.65
C THR A 66 2.56 -13.24 0.67
N LEU A 67 1.37 -12.68 0.91
CA LEU A 67 0.90 -11.53 0.13
C LEU A 67 1.78 -10.28 0.33
N ALA A 68 2.48 -10.17 1.46
CA ALA A 68 3.42 -9.08 1.72
C ALA A 68 4.63 -9.16 0.77
N ASP A 69 5.21 -10.35 0.58
CA ASP A 69 6.32 -10.57 -0.36
C ASP A 69 5.94 -10.17 -1.79
N ILE A 70 4.68 -10.43 -2.18
CA ILE A 70 4.16 -10.05 -3.50
C ILE A 70 4.00 -8.54 -3.63
N GLY A 71 3.60 -7.86 -2.56
CA GLY A 71 3.57 -6.40 -2.49
C GLY A 71 4.96 -5.80 -2.62
N GLU A 72 5.95 -6.32 -1.90
CA GLU A 72 7.35 -5.86 -1.94
C GLU A 72 8.00 -6.09 -3.31
N ALA A 73 7.65 -7.17 -3.99
CA ALA A 73 8.08 -7.46 -5.35
C ALA A 73 7.43 -6.55 -6.42
N ASN A 74 6.56 -5.61 -6.02
CA ASN A 74 5.83 -4.69 -6.91
C ASN A 74 5.06 -5.42 -8.03
N VAL A 75 4.49 -6.58 -7.70
CA VAL A 75 3.62 -7.30 -8.65
C VAL A 75 2.32 -6.52 -8.87
N PHE A 76 1.83 -5.85 -7.82
CA PHE A 76 0.62 -5.03 -7.84
C PHE A 76 0.98 -3.54 -7.89
N ASP A 77 0.41 -2.82 -8.85
CA ASP A 77 0.57 -1.36 -9.01
C ASP A 77 -0.40 -0.58 -8.10
N GLY A 78 -1.43 -1.25 -7.56
CA GLY A 78 -2.47 -0.67 -6.70
C GLY A 78 -1.98 -0.08 -5.37
N PHE A 79 -0.73 -0.30 -4.96
CA PHE A 79 -0.16 0.20 -3.71
C PHE A 79 0.61 1.53 -3.83
N ALA A 80 0.48 2.23 -4.96
CA ALA A 80 1.21 3.46 -5.22
C ALA A 80 1.08 4.53 -4.11
N ILE A 81 -0.06 4.57 -3.40
CA ILE A 81 -0.24 5.48 -2.26
C ILE A 81 0.80 5.28 -1.16
N ILE A 82 1.16 4.03 -0.83
CA ILE A 82 2.12 3.76 0.25
C ILE A 82 3.48 4.33 -0.15
N ASP A 83 3.91 4.06 -1.39
CA ASP A 83 5.16 4.59 -1.95
C ASP A 83 5.18 6.13 -1.97
N TRP A 84 4.06 6.75 -2.37
CA TRP A 84 3.96 8.21 -2.44
C TRP A 84 3.94 8.84 -1.04
N ALA A 85 3.16 8.31 -0.12
CA ALA A 85 3.07 8.80 1.25
C ALA A 85 4.41 8.62 1.99
N GLU A 86 5.09 7.48 1.79
CA GLU A 86 6.43 7.24 2.32
C GLU A 86 7.45 8.23 1.76
N LYS A 87 7.47 8.44 0.43
CA LYS A 87 8.38 9.40 -0.20
C LYS A 87 8.10 10.82 0.28
N ALA A 88 6.83 11.21 0.39
CA ALA A 88 6.44 12.51 0.93
C ALA A 88 6.92 12.67 2.38
N TYR A 89 6.78 11.64 3.21
CA TYR A 89 7.24 11.66 4.60
C TYR A 89 8.77 11.75 4.70
N ARG A 90 9.48 10.89 3.97
CA ARG A 90 10.96 10.82 3.99
C ARG A 90 11.61 12.10 3.47
N PHE A 91 10.98 12.77 2.50
CA PHE A 91 11.49 13.97 1.84
C PHE A 91 10.55 15.16 2.00
N VAL A 92 9.98 15.33 3.20
CA VAL A 92 8.94 16.33 3.49
C VAL A 92 9.37 17.77 3.16
N ASP A 93 10.67 18.07 3.23
CA ASP A 93 11.23 19.39 2.93
C ASP A 93 11.68 19.56 1.46
N ASP A 94 11.70 18.50 0.63
CA ASP A 94 12.05 18.61 -0.78
C ASP A 94 10.81 18.85 -1.66
N GLN A 95 10.54 20.12 -1.96
CA GLN A 95 9.43 20.52 -2.83
C GLN A 95 9.43 19.83 -4.21
N ARG A 96 10.59 19.41 -4.74
CA ARG A 96 10.66 18.72 -6.05
C ARG A 96 10.07 17.32 -5.94
N VAL A 97 10.31 16.63 -4.82
CA VAL A 97 9.72 15.31 -4.56
C VAL A 97 8.20 15.44 -4.42
N LEU A 98 7.75 16.38 -3.60
CA LEU A 98 6.32 16.65 -3.39
C LEU A 98 5.59 17.00 -4.70
N LYS A 99 6.17 17.88 -5.53
CA LYS A 99 5.61 18.24 -6.84
C LYS A 99 5.53 17.05 -7.80
N ARG A 100 6.52 16.15 -7.78
CA ARG A 100 6.47 14.92 -8.59
C ARG A 100 5.36 13.97 -8.17
N ILE A 101 5.05 13.90 -6.88
CA ILE A 101 3.91 13.12 -6.38
C ILE A 101 2.59 13.74 -6.85
N MET A 102 2.44 15.07 -6.75
CA MET A 102 1.26 15.79 -7.28
C MET A 102 1.02 15.52 -8.77
N VAL A 103 2.08 15.50 -9.58
CA VAL A 103 1.97 15.16 -11.01
C VAL A 103 1.38 13.75 -11.22
N ARG A 104 1.73 12.78 -10.37
CA ARG A 104 1.18 11.42 -10.46
C ARG A 104 -0.26 11.34 -9.98
N LEU A 105 -0.60 12.03 -8.88
CA LEU A 105 -1.97 12.12 -8.40
C LEU A 105 -2.89 12.73 -9.48
N ALA A 106 -2.45 13.82 -10.11
CA ALA A 106 -3.20 14.49 -11.19
C ALA A 106 -3.40 13.64 -12.46
N GLN A 107 -2.65 12.54 -12.64
CA GLN A 107 -2.83 11.61 -13.75
C GLN A 107 -3.94 10.58 -13.51
N LYS A 108 -4.43 10.44 -12.28
CA LYS A 108 -5.52 9.53 -11.95
C LYS A 108 -6.86 10.15 -12.34
N GLU A 109 -7.69 9.38 -13.04
CA GLU A 109 -9.05 9.79 -13.40
C GLU A 109 -9.92 10.03 -12.16
N HIS A 110 -9.76 9.16 -11.15
CA HIS A 110 -10.43 9.25 -9.87
C HIS A 110 -9.45 8.97 -8.74
N LEU A 111 -9.42 9.87 -7.76
CA LEU A 111 -8.68 9.69 -6.51
C LEU A 111 -9.54 9.00 -5.47
N LEU A 112 -8.97 8.02 -4.78
CA LEU A 112 -9.55 7.47 -3.56
C LEU A 112 -9.45 8.47 -2.41
N ARG A 113 -10.27 8.32 -1.36
CA ARG A 113 -10.32 9.26 -0.21
C ARG A 113 -8.94 9.54 0.39
N HIS A 114 -8.14 8.50 0.60
CA HIS A 114 -6.78 8.64 1.16
C HIS A 114 -5.79 9.31 0.18
N GLU A 115 -6.01 9.21 -1.13
CA GLU A 115 -5.20 9.89 -2.14
C GLU A 115 -5.55 11.38 -2.22
N GLN A 116 -6.84 11.72 -2.10
CA GLN A 116 -7.30 13.11 -1.96
C GLN A 116 -6.71 13.74 -0.69
N VAL A 117 -6.68 13.00 0.42
CA VAL A 117 -6.06 13.45 1.67
C VAL A 117 -4.56 13.67 1.49
N LEU A 118 -3.84 12.76 0.83
CA LEU A 118 -2.43 12.97 0.50
C LEU A 118 -2.24 14.23 -0.36
N GLU A 119 -3.08 14.42 -1.37
CA GLU A 119 -3.05 15.60 -2.24
C GLU A 119 -3.21 16.89 -1.42
N THR A 120 -4.23 16.97 -0.57
CA THR A 120 -4.49 18.09 0.34
C THR A 120 -3.30 18.37 1.26
N ILE A 121 -2.74 17.33 1.88
CA ILE A 121 -1.58 17.46 2.77
C ILE A 121 -0.36 17.99 1.99
N ILE A 122 -0.11 17.49 0.78
CA ILE A 122 1.00 17.96 -0.05
C ILE A 122 0.78 19.41 -0.48
N MET A 123 -0.44 19.81 -0.85
CA MET A 123 -0.76 21.20 -1.16
C MET A 123 -0.45 22.14 0.02
N LEU A 124 -0.85 21.76 1.24
CA LEU A 124 -0.53 22.50 2.46
C LEU A 124 0.99 22.59 2.71
N ARG A 125 1.73 21.48 2.51
CA ARG A 125 3.19 21.42 2.65
C ARG A 125 3.94 22.25 1.61
N LEU A 126 3.39 22.37 0.40
CA LEU A 126 3.90 23.24 -0.64
C LEU A 126 3.54 24.72 -0.44
N GLY A 127 2.84 25.07 0.64
CA GLY A 127 2.44 26.44 0.96
C GLY A 127 1.37 26.99 0.00
N GLN A 128 0.56 26.11 -0.59
CA GLN A 128 -0.60 26.57 -1.37
C GLN A 128 -1.58 27.32 -0.47
N PRO A 129 -2.35 28.29 -1.01
CA PRO A 129 -3.30 29.09 -0.24
C PRO A 129 -4.58 28.30 0.10
N LEU A 130 -4.39 27.13 0.72
CA LEU A 130 -5.42 26.23 1.21
C LEU A 130 -5.35 26.18 2.74
N ARG A 131 -6.46 25.84 3.40
CA ARG A 131 -6.48 25.54 4.83
C ARG A 131 -6.93 24.10 5.01
N ALA A 132 -6.39 23.46 6.04
CA ALA A 132 -6.96 22.21 6.54
C ALA A 132 -8.43 22.45 6.94
N ASP A 133 -9.30 21.59 6.47
CA ASP A 133 -10.75 21.69 6.59
C ASP A 133 -11.38 20.38 7.08
N GLU A 134 -12.70 20.36 7.14
CA GLU A 134 -13.49 19.24 7.67
C GLU A 134 -13.29 17.95 6.87
N ASP A 135 -13.07 18.04 5.56
CA ASP A 135 -12.85 16.87 4.72
C ASP A 135 -11.52 16.18 5.09
N LEU A 136 -10.47 16.97 5.36
CA LEU A 136 -9.21 16.44 5.89
C LEU A 136 -9.36 15.87 7.31
N PHE A 137 -10.10 16.56 8.19
CA PHE A 137 -10.23 16.14 9.59
C PHE A 137 -11.06 14.87 9.74
N SER A 138 -12.21 14.80 9.05
CA SER A 138 -13.10 13.64 9.07
C SER A 138 -12.38 12.36 8.63
N TYR A 139 -11.43 12.45 7.68
CA TYR A 139 -10.62 11.30 7.30
C TYR A 139 -9.93 10.65 8.49
N PHE A 140 -9.28 11.45 9.34
CA PHE A 140 -8.54 10.94 10.50
C PHE A 140 -9.45 10.59 11.68
N GLU A 141 -10.56 11.29 11.83
CA GLU A 141 -11.57 10.98 12.85
C GLU A 141 -12.19 9.60 12.60
N ASP A 142 -12.46 9.26 11.33
CA ASP A 142 -13.12 8.03 10.91
C ASP A 142 -12.21 6.79 10.88
N ILE A 143 -10.90 6.92 11.16
CA ILE A 143 -9.98 5.77 11.08
C ILE A 143 -10.33 4.74 12.15
N GLU A 144 -10.85 3.59 11.73
CA GLU A 144 -11.09 2.44 12.61
C GLU A 144 -9.84 1.56 12.76
N THR A 145 -9.10 1.39 11.67
CA THR A 145 -7.91 0.54 11.58
C THR A 145 -6.78 1.35 10.95
N PHE A 146 -5.65 1.45 11.63
CA PHE A 146 -4.46 2.12 11.09
C PHE A 146 -3.71 1.19 10.14
N LEU A 147 -3.71 1.53 8.86
CA LEU A 147 -2.82 0.94 7.87
C LEU A 147 -1.54 1.77 7.73
N SER A 148 -0.56 1.23 6.99
CA SER A 148 0.74 1.90 6.84
C SER A 148 0.64 3.27 6.16
N PHE A 149 -0.23 3.44 5.17
CA PHE A 149 -0.44 4.76 4.56
C PHE A 149 -1.11 5.74 5.51
N ASP A 150 -2.07 5.30 6.35
CA ASP A 150 -2.71 6.17 7.35
C ASP A 150 -1.68 6.75 8.32
N ALA A 151 -0.74 5.93 8.76
CA ALA A 151 0.36 6.34 9.62
C ALA A 151 1.24 7.42 8.97
N TYR A 152 1.56 7.28 7.67
CA TYR A 152 2.25 8.34 6.93
C TYR A 152 1.42 9.63 6.84
N LEU A 153 0.13 9.50 6.53
CA LEU A 153 -0.77 10.65 6.38
C LEU A 153 -0.93 11.43 7.69
N VAL A 154 -1.12 10.76 8.84
CA VAL A 154 -1.21 11.46 10.13
C VAL A 154 0.09 12.20 10.46
N LEU A 155 1.24 11.55 10.26
CA LEU A 155 2.55 12.16 10.50
C LEU A 155 2.77 13.39 9.63
N LEU A 156 2.40 13.31 8.34
CA LEU A 156 2.51 14.42 7.40
C LEU A 156 1.51 15.54 7.69
N ALA A 157 0.29 15.22 8.13
CA ALA A 157 -0.76 16.20 8.40
C ALA A 157 -0.58 16.93 9.73
N ARG A 158 0.16 16.35 10.68
CA ARG A 158 0.26 16.80 12.08
C ARG A 158 0.33 18.34 12.29
N PRO A 159 1.15 19.12 11.57
CA PRO A 159 1.23 20.58 11.80
C PRO A 159 -0.05 21.35 11.47
N TYR A 160 -0.98 20.73 10.75
CA TYR A 160 -2.22 21.34 10.28
C TYR A 160 -3.46 20.87 11.05
N LEU A 161 -3.30 19.91 11.98
CA LEU A 161 -4.42 19.32 12.71
C LEU A 161 -4.74 20.11 13.99
N PRO A 162 -6.03 20.26 14.35
CA PRO A 162 -6.41 20.86 15.61
C PRO A 162 -6.03 19.95 16.80
N ALA A 163 -5.80 20.55 17.96
CA ALA A 163 -5.31 19.84 19.15
C ALA A 163 -6.20 18.67 19.58
N TRP A 164 -7.54 18.83 19.50
CA TRP A 164 -8.48 17.76 19.84
C TRP A 164 -8.31 16.53 18.95
N LEU A 165 -8.05 16.72 17.66
CA LEU A 165 -7.89 15.64 16.69
C LEU A 165 -6.53 14.96 16.88
N VAL A 166 -5.49 15.72 17.21
CA VAL A 166 -4.18 15.15 17.59
C VAL A 166 -4.31 14.23 18.81
N GLN A 167 -5.06 14.65 19.83
CA GLN A 167 -5.34 13.82 21.00
C GLN A 167 -6.17 12.58 20.65
N HIS A 168 -7.20 12.73 19.82
CA HIS A 168 -8.04 11.63 19.35
C HIS A 168 -7.21 10.56 18.61
N ILE A 169 -6.39 10.98 17.65
CA ILE A 169 -5.48 10.11 16.89
C ILE A 169 -4.50 9.40 17.83
N GLY A 170 -3.87 10.13 18.75
CA GLY A 170 -2.91 9.55 19.71
C GLY A 170 -3.53 8.47 20.58
N LYS A 171 -4.78 8.67 21.04
CA LYS A 171 -5.52 7.66 21.80
C LYS A 171 -5.80 6.41 20.97
N LYS A 172 -6.23 6.56 19.71
CA LYS A 172 -6.46 5.43 18.79
C LYS A 172 -5.18 4.65 18.50
N LEU A 173 -4.10 5.34 18.13
CA LEU A 173 -2.79 4.71 17.89
C LEU A 173 -2.30 3.94 19.14
N GLY A 174 -2.51 4.49 20.33
CA GLY A 174 -2.16 3.85 21.61
C GLY A 174 -2.83 2.49 21.85
N THR A 175 -4.01 2.25 21.26
CA THR A 175 -4.75 0.99 21.40
C THR A 175 -4.38 -0.08 20.37
N TYR A 176 -3.54 0.26 19.38
CA TYR A 176 -3.24 -0.62 18.26
C TYR A 176 -1.98 -1.47 18.52
N SER A 177 -2.05 -2.78 18.25
CA SER A 177 -0.88 -3.66 18.31
C SER A 177 -0.02 -3.45 17.05
N SER A 178 1.03 -2.63 17.16
CA SER A 178 1.87 -2.18 16.05
C SER A 178 3.01 -3.13 15.68
N GLN A 179 3.05 -4.34 16.24
CA GLN A 179 4.21 -5.25 16.19
C GLN A 179 4.67 -5.68 14.78
N GLN A 180 3.92 -5.39 13.72
CA GLN A 180 4.27 -5.75 12.34
C GLN A 180 4.36 -4.57 11.36
N MET A 181 4.11 -3.32 11.80
CA MET A 181 4.13 -2.15 10.90
C MET A 181 4.99 -1.02 11.49
N PRO A 182 6.28 -0.91 11.10
CA PRO A 182 7.22 0.04 11.69
C PRO A 182 6.74 1.49 11.68
N ILE A 183 6.08 1.92 10.61
CA ILE A 183 5.59 3.31 10.51
C ILE A 183 4.44 3.61 11.49
N VAL A 184 3.59 2.62 11.79
CA VAL A 184 2.51 2.76 12.78
C VAL A 184 3.12 2.93 14.17
N GLN A 185 4.19 2.20 14.48
CA GLN A 185 4.93 2.38 15.73
C GLN A 185 5.54 3.78 15.84
N ILE A 186 6.19 4.27 14.77
CA ILE A 186 6.74 5.63 14.74
C ILE A 186 5.63 6.67 14.98
N ALA A 187 4.47 6.51 14.34
CA ALA A 187 3.33 7.39 14.55
C ALA A 187 2.85 7.36 16.01
N GLN A 188 2.75 6.17 16.61
CA GLN A 188 2.36 5.98 18.00
C GLN A 188 3.30 6.70 18.97
N GLU A 189 4.62 6.55 18.78
CA GLU A 189 5.64 7.22 19.60
C GLU A 189 5.55 8.76 19.50
N GLN A 190 5.43 9.29 18.29
CA GLN A 190 5.38 10.75 18.06
C GLN A 190 4.08 11.39 18.58
N TYR A 191 2.96 10.68 18.57
CA TYR A 191 1.70 11.19 19.09
C TYR A 191 1.57 11.00 20.61
N HIS A 192 2.21 9.99 21.20
CA HIS A 192 2.16 9.76 22.65
C HIS A 192 2.87 10.86 23.46
N GLN A 193 4.00 11.38 22.97
CA GLN A 193 4.77 12.48 23.58
C GLN A 193 3.99 13.80 23.75
N ILE A 194 2.79 13.91 23.17
CA ILE A 194 1.96 15.13 23.15
C ILE A 194 0.79 15.01 24.13
N VAL A 195 0.37 13.79 24.45
CA VAL A 195 -0.80 13.50 25.32
C VAL A 195 -0.37 13.30 26.79
N SER A 196 0.94 13.24 27.05
CA SER A 196 1.55 13.17 28.39
C SER A 196 1.94 14.56 28.90
#